data_AF-A0A2T2TR42-F1
#
_entry.id   AF-A0A2T2TR42-F1
#
_cell.length_a   1.000
_cell.length_b   1.000
_cell.length_c   1.000
_cell.angle_alpha   90.00
_cell.angle_beta   90.00
_cell.angle_gamma   90.00
#
_symmetry.space_group_name_H-M   'P 1'
#
loop_
_entity.id
_entity.type
_entity.pdbx_description
1 polymer ?
#
loop_
_entity_poly.entity_id
_entity_poly.type
_entity_poly.pdbx_seq_one_letter_code
_entity_poly.pdbx_strand_id
1 'polypeptide(L)'
;MDTIIEPFRIKSVEPIQLTSRAEREELIREVHYNLFNLHADDVIIDLLTDSGTSAMSAAQWAGLMQGDESYAGSPSYFRFEEAVKDLMPFEHVVP
;
A
#
# COMPACT_ATOMS: atom_id res chain seq x y z
N MET A 1 17.21 23.05 6.49
CA MET A 1 16.18 22.03 6.26
C MET A 1 16.15 21.22 7.53
N ASP A 2 15.07 21.31 8.28
CA ASP A 2 14.97 20.60 9.55
C ASP A 2 14.72 19.12 9.25
N THR A 3 15.49 18.24 9.90
CA THR A 3 15.25 16.81 9.82
C THR A 3 13.89 16.52 10.45
N ILE A 4 12.94 16.02 9.65
CA ILE A 4 11.65 15.55 10.15
C ILE A 4 11.89 14.16 10.76
N ILE A 5 11.52 14.00 12.03
CA ILE A 5 11.49 12.68 12.68
C ILE A 5 10.13 12.07 12.38
N GLU A 6 10.10 10.84 11.85
CA GLU A 6 8.86 10.15 11.54
C GLU A 6 8.01 9.96 12.81
N PRO A 7 6.72 10.37 12.81
CA PRO A 7 5.84 10.24 13.97
C PRO A 7 5.30 8.80 14.13
N PHE A 8 6.09 7.80 13.75
CA PHE A 8 5.78 6.39 13.84
C PHE A 8 7.08 5.56 13.96
N ARG A 9 6.95 4.28 14.32
CA ARG A 9 8.05 3.32 14.34
C ARG A 9 7.74 2.13 13.46
N ILE A 10 8.78 1.52 12.87
CA ILE A 10 8.66 0.32 12.06
C ILE A 10 8.13 -0.83 12.93
N LYS A 11 7.04 -1.48 12.49
CA LYS A 11 6.44 -2.65 13.16
C LYS A 11 6.85 -3.97 12.50
N SER A 12 6.99 -3.95 11.17
CA SER A 12 7.37 -5.06 10.31
C SER A 12 8.13 -4.51 9.09
N VAL A 13 8.88 -5.35 8.41
CA VAL A 13 9.63 -4.99 7.18
C VAL A 13 9.33 -6.00 6.09
N GLU A 14 9.40 -5.55 4.83
CA GLU A 14 9.41 -6.40 3.64
C GLU A 14 10.85 -6.50 3.12
N PRO A 15 11.38 -7.71 2.86
CA PRO A 15 12.71 -7.87 2.28
C PRO A 15 12.78 -7.28 0.87
N ILE A 16 13.90 -6.64 0.55
CA ILE A 16 14.20 -6.17 -0.82
C ILE A 16 15.42 -6.91 -1.36
N GLN A 17 15.44 -7.18 -2.67
CA GLN A 17 16.63 -7.69 -3.33
C GLN A 17 17.52 -6.53 -3.80
N LEU A 18 18.82 -6.63 -3.51
CA LEU A 18 19.80 -5.63 -3.95
C LEU A 18 20.41 -6.06 -5.28
N THR A 19 19.77 -5.69 -6.38
CA THR A 19 20.34 -5.89 -7.71
C THR A 19 21.63 -5.09 -7.88
N SER A 20 22.58 -5.66 -8.61
CA SER A 20 23.76 -4.95 -9.11
C SER A 20 23.38 -4.04 -10.28
N ARG A 21 24.27 -3.12 -10.63
CA ARG A 21 24.05 -2.26 -11.80
C ARG A 21 23.96 -3.07 -13.10
N ALA A 22 24.80 -4.09 -13.27
CA ALA A 22 24.83 -4.90 -14.49
C ALA A 22 23.53 -5.69 -14.67
N GLU A 23 22.98 -6.27 -13.59
CA GLU A 23 21.67 -6.94 -13.61
C GLU A 23 20.57 -5.96 -14.01
N ARG A 24 20.52 -4.75 -13.41
CA ARG A 24 19.53 -3.74 -13.80
C ARG A 24 19.63 -3.32 -15.26
N GLU A 25 20.85 -3.22 -15.81
CA GLU A 25 21.07 -2.89 -17.22
C GLU A 25 20.57 -3.99 -18.17
N GLU A 26 20.59 -5.26 -17.76
CA GLU A 26 20.00 -6.37 -18.54
C GLU A 26 18.49 -6.37 -18.42
N LEU A 27 17.96 -6.36 -17.19
CA LEU A 27 16.52 -6.38 -16.91
C LEU A 27 15.78 -5.26 -17.64
N ILE A 28 16.32 -4.03 -17.63
CA ILE A 28 15.68 -2.91 -18.32
C ILE A 28 15.69 -3.08 -19.85
N ARG A 29 16.69 -3.76 -20.41
CA ARG A 29 16.77 -4.07 -21.85
C ARG A 29 15.75 -5.14 -22.24
N GLU A 30 15.62 -6.19 -21.43
CA GLU A 30 14.66 -7.29 -21.65
C GLU A 30 13.21 -6.79 -21.69
N VAL A 31 12.88 -5.80 -20.85
CA VAL A 31 11.54 -5.18 -20.83
C VAL A 31 11.37 -4.02 -21.80
N HIS A 32 12.32 -3.86 -22.75
CA HIS A 32 12.33 -2.81 -23.76
C HIS A 32 12.22 -1.39 -23.18
N TYR A 33 12.89 -1.16 -22.05
CA TYR A 33 12.92 0.12 -21.34
C TYR A 33 11.56 0.63 -20.85
N ASN A 34 10.56 -0.24 -20.77
CA ASN A 34 9.27 0.07 -20.16
C ASN A 34 9.23 -0.44 -18.70
N LEU A 35 9.23 0.48 -17.74
CA LEU A 35 9.24 0.15 -16.31
C LEU A 35 8.00 -0.64 -15.86
N PHE A 36 6.84 -0.46 -16.51
CA PHE A 36 5.62 -1.23 -16.20
C PHE A 36 5.77 -2.73 -16.41
N ASN A 37 6.78 -3.14 -17.18
CA ASN A 37 7.04 -4.54 -17.49
C ASN A 37 8.14 -5.14 -16.60
N LEU A 38 8.77 -4.36 -15.70
CA LEU A 38 9.72 -4.89 -14.73
C LEU A 38 9.01 -5.73 -13.67
N HIS A 39 9.67 -6.79 -13.21
CA HIS A 39 9.21 -7.53 -12.06
C HIS A 39 9.52 -6.73 -10.77
N ALA A 40 8.59 -6.71 -9.82
CA ALA A 40 8.75 -5.93 -8.59
C ALA A 40 9.95 -6.38 -7.75
N ASP A 41 10.24 -7.68 -7.70
CA ASP A 41 11.39 -8.22 -6.95
C ASP A 41 12.75 -7.68 -7.44
N ASP A 42 12.82 -7.15 -8.66
CA ASP A 42 14.03 -6.59 -9.24
C ASP A 42 14.22 -5.09 -8.93
N VAL A 43 13.20 -4.46 -8.32
CA VAL A 43 13.14 -3.04 -8.02
C VAL A 43 13.47 -2.81 -6.54
N ILE A 44 14.56 -2.11 -6.25
CA ILE A 44 15.04 -1.85 -4.88
C ILE A 44 14.13 -0.84 -4.16
N ILE A 45 13.72 0.22 -4.85
CA ILE A 45 12.82 1.27 -4.35
C ILE A 45 11.80 1.52 -5.46
N ASP A 46 10.57 1.08 -5.24
CA ASP A 46 9.48 1.28 -6.20
C ASP A 46 8.76 2.61 -5.90
N LEU A 47 8.86 3.53 -6.86
CA LEU A 47 8.22 4.85 -6.84
C LEU A 47 7.26 5.02 -8.02
N LEU A 48 6.81 3.91 -8.63
CA LEU A 48 5.97 3.96 -9.81
C LEU A 48 4.60 4.59 -9.53
N THR A 49 4.04 4.33 -8.33
CA THR A 49 2.75 4.89 -7.90
C THR A 49 2.62 4.91 -6.38
N ASP A 50 1.80 5.83 -5.87
CA ASP A 50 1.30 5.89 -4.49
C ASP A 50 -0.04 5.14 -4.30
N SER A 51 -0.63 4.64 -5.39
CA SER A 51 -1.92 3.94 -5.39
C SER A 51 -1.78 2.51 -4.87
N GLY A 52 -2.14 2.28 -3.61
CA GLY A 52 -2.15 0.95 -3.00
C GLY A 52 -0.79 0.46 -2.48
N THR A 53 0.23 1.31 -2.50
CA THR A 53 1.61 0.99 -2.07
C THR A 53 1.93 1.50 -0.66
N SER A 54 0.93 1.98 0.08
CA SER A 54 1.09 2.49 1.45
C SER A 54 1.27 1.36 2.47
N ALA A 55 2.09 1.60 3.50
CA ALA A 55 2.20 0.70 4.64
C ALA A 55 1.06 0.92 5.64
N MET A 56 0.31 -0.14 5.96
CA MET A 56 -0.74 -0.11 6.99
C MET A 56 -0.16 -0.15 8.41
N SER A 57 -0.83 0.54 9.33
CA SER A 57 -0.57 0.47 10.77
C SER A 57 -0.94 -0.89 11.37
N ALA A 58 -0.41 -1.17 12.57
CA ALA A 58 -0.80 -2.35 13.33
C ALA A 58 -2.31 -2.40 13.65
N ALA A 59 -2.97 -1.25 13.80
CA ALA A 59 -4.41 -1.18 14.05
C ALA A 59 -5.23 -1.59 12.82
N GLN A 60 -4.80 -1.19 11.63
CA GLN A 60 -5.42 -1.62 10.37
C GLN A 60 -5.24 -3.13 10.16
N TRP A 61 -4.04 -3.67 10.40
CA TRP A 61 -3.81 -5.12 10.38
C TRP A 61 -4.70 -5.88 11.38
N ALA A 62 -4.93 -5.34 12.58
CA ALA A 62 -5.88 -5.92 13.53
C ALA A 62 -7.34 -5.86 13.01
N GLY A 63 -7.70 -4.78 12.32
CA GLY A 63 -8.99 -4.63 11.63
C GLY A 63 -9.22 -5.72 10.58
N LEU A 64 -8.19 -6.06 9.79
CA LEU A 64 -8.27 -7.16 8.82
C LEU A 64 -8.61 -8.50 9.47
N MET A 65 -8.02 -8.79 10.64
CA MET A 65 -8.29 -10.05 11.36
C MET A 65 -9.69 -10.10 11.98
N GLN A 66 -10.40 -8.97 12.02
CA GLN A 66 -11.78 -8.84 12.50
C GLN A 66 -12.76 -8.57 11.35
N GLY A 67 -12.36 -8.90 10.11
CA GLY A 67 -13.22 -8.78 8.94
C GLY A 67 -14.51 -9.59 9.11
N ASP A 68 -15.63 -8.98 8.70
CA ASP A 68 -16.93 -9.66 8.63
C ASP A 68 -17.29 -9.85 7.16
N GLU A 69 -17.26 -11.11 6.73
CA GLU A 69 -17.45 -11.55 5.35
C GLU A 69 -18.92 -11.85 5.01
N SER A 70 -19.87 -11.28 5.76
CA SER A 70 -21.29 -11.44 5.48
C SER A 70 -21.67 -10.78 4.15
N TYR A 71 -22.44 -11.50 3.34
CA TYR A 71 -22.83 -11.05 1.99
C TYR A 71 -23.65 -9.74 1.98
N ALA A 72 -24.45 -9.50 3.02
CA ALA A 72 -25.25 -8.29 3.16
C ALA A 72 -25.28 -7.85 4.63
N GLY A 73 -25.21 -6.55 4.87
CA GLY A 73 -25.28 -5.98 6.21
C GLY A 73 -24.04 -6.23 7.08
N SER A 74 -22.85 -6.36 6.47
CA SER A 74 -21.60 -6.53 7.21
C SER A 74 -21.37 -5.35 8.17
N PRO A 75 -21.10 -5.60 9.48
CA PRO A 75 -20.64 -4.58 10.42
C PRO A 75 -19.41 -3.79 9.95
N SER A 76 -18.59 -4.36 9.06
CA SER A 76 -17.43 -3.67 8.49
C SER A 76 -17.83 -2.53 7.55
N TYR A 77 -18.92 -2.70 6.78
CA TYR A 77 -19.46 -1.63 5.95
C TYR A 77 -19.96 -0.46 6.81
N PHE A 78 -20.71 -0.72 7.88
CA PHE A 78 -21.25 0.35 8.72
C PHE A 78 -20.14 1.17 9.42
N ARG A 79 -19.05 0.51 9.85
CA ARG A 79 -17.85 1.23 10.35
C ARG A 79 -17.21 2.12 9.29
N PHE A 80 -17.12 1.64 8.05
CA PHE A 80 -16.60 2.41 6.92
C PHE A 80 -17.51 3.60 6.57
N GLU A 81 -18.82 3.37 6.46
CA GLU A 81 -19.81 4.42 6.17
C GLU A 81 -19.77 5.53 7.24
N GLU A 82 -19.74 5.15 8.53
CA GLU A 82 -19.65 6.10 9.64
C GLU A 82 -18.38 6.97 9.53
N ALA A 83 -17.23 6.36 9.27
CA ALA A 83 -15.97 7.09 9.10
C ALA A 83 -15.98 8.03 7.89
N VAL A 84 -16.55 7.60 6.75
CA VAL A 84 -16.68 8.46 5.56
C VAL A 84 -17.58 9.65 5.86
N LYS A 85 -18.72 9.44 6.53
CA LYS A 85 -19.68 10.50 6.89
C LYS A 85 -19.16 11.46 7.95
N ASP A 86 -18.28 11.01 8.83
CA ASP A 86 -17.57 11.87 9.79
C ASP A 86 -16.58 12.80 9.09
N LEU A 87 -15.87 12.30 8.09
CA LEU A 87 -14.82 13.04 7.38
C LEU A 87 -15.33 13.85 6.18
N MET A 88 -16.46 13.46 5.60
CA MET A 88 -16.97 14.00 4.34
C MET A 88 -18.48 14.24 4.41
N PRO A 89 -19.01 15.31 3.78
CA PRO A 89 -20.41 15.68 3.87
C PRO A 89 -21.31 14.91 2.87
N PHE A 90 -21.14 13.59 2.76
CA PHE A 90 -21.93 12.76 1.85
C PHE A 90 -23.12 12.10 2.54
N GLU A 91 -24.30 12.18 1.93
CA GLU A 91 -25.50 11.53 2.45
C GLU A 91 -25.50 10.01 2.21
N HIS A 92 -25.04 9.60 1.02
CA HIS A 92 -25.00 8.21 0.59
C HIS A 92 -23.56 7.78 0.33
N VAL A 93 -23.22 6.58 0.80
CA VAL A 93 -21.93 5.92 0.58
C VAL A 93 -22.23 4.59 -0.08
N VAL A 94 -21.49 4.27 -1.15
CA VAL A 94 -21.58 2.98 -1.85
C VAL A 94 -20.22 2.30 -1.69
N PRO A 95 -20.16 1.05 -1.19
CA PRO A 95 -18.91 0.32 -1.11
C PRO A 95 -18.37 -0.03 -2.50
#